data_AF-A0A2H0B1S5-F1
#
_entry.id   AF-A0A2H0B1S5-F1
#
_cell.length_a   1.000
_cell.length_b   1.000
_cell.length_c   1.000
_cell.angle_alpha   90.00
_cell.angle_beta   90.00
_cell.angle_gamma   90.00
#
_symmetry.space_group_name_H-M   'P 1'
#
loop_
_entity.id
_entity.type
_entity.pdbx_description
1 polymer ?
#
loop_
_entity_poly.entity_id
_entity_poly.type
_entity_poly.pdbx_seq_one_letter_code
_entity_poly.pdbx_strand_id
1 'polypeptide(L)'
;MPKEAKTVNKAGIAVVMLVVVVFFSNPAVAAEQWRKFKADEYIVNYPAGFTVRHTPDGTYFTSRDKTVEFYVYSAWMGRLAEDYPYKVQPRETTIKLSHDWARGREYAFIRANDGTYLRQYVDVRDGRCFRVFGIKYKSEAAYKKYKPLYDKFIRSFKSCGGDDP
;
A
#
# COMPACT_ATOMS: atom_id res chain seq x y z
N MET A 1 50.09 4.07 -63.39
CA MET A 1 49.26 5.23 -63.00
C MET A 1 48.48 5.64 -64.24
N PRO A 2 47.15 5.85 -64.21
CA PRO A 2 46.30 6.35 -63.13
C PRO A 2 45.30 5.31 -62.56
N LYS A 3 44.69 5.65 -61.41
CA LYS A 3 43.64 4.86 -60.73
C LYS A 3 42.27 5.48 -61.05
N GLU A 4 41.36 4.69 -61.61
CA GLU A 4 39.93 5.02 -61.66
C GLU A 4 39.33 4.84 -60.25
N ALA A 5 38.77 5.91 -59.70
CA ALA A 5 37.95 5.85 -58.50
C ALA A 5 36.48 5.83 -58.92
N LYS A 6 35.80 4.71 -58.68
CA LYS A 6 34.34 4.58 -58.84
C LYS A 6 33.63 5.36 -57.73
N THR A 7 32.83 6.33 -58.13
CA THR A 7 31.89 7.06 -57.27
C THR A 7 30.76 6.12 -56.83
N VAL A 8 30.65 5.89 -55.52
CA VAL A 8 29.52 5.15 -54.93
C VAL A 8 28.42 6.14 -54.55
N ASN A 9 27.27 6.01 -55.20
CA ASN A 9 26.06 6.77 -54.89
C ASN A 9 25.51 6.32 -53.52
N LYS A 10 25.45 7.25 -52.55
CA LYS A 10 24.72 7.06 -51.29
C LYS A 10 23.23 7.22 -51.56
N ALA A 11 22.52 6.12 -51.72
CA ALA A 11 21.07 6.10 -51.64
C ALA A 11 20.65 6.36 -50.18
N GLY A 12 20.07 7.53 -49.92
CA GLY A 12 19.50 7.87 -48.62
C GLY A 12 18.26 7.03 -48.34
N ILE A 13 18.36 6.12 -47.38
CA ILE A 13 17.19 5.47 -46.79
C ILE A 13 16.64 6.45 -45.74
N ALA A 14 15.59 7.19 -46.12
CA ALA A 14 14.79 7.94 -45.17
C ALA A 14 13.98 6.95 -44.32
N VAL A 15 14.46 6.68 -43.10
CA VAL A 15 13.69 5.94 -42.10
C VAL A 15 12.60 6.86 -41.57
N VAL A 16 11.38 6.67 -42.03
CA VAL A 16 10.19 7.31 -41.46
C VAL A 16 9.90 6.62 -40.12
N MET A 17 10.36 7.20 -39.02
CA MET A 17 9.88 6.83 -37.68
C MET A 17 8.43 7.27 -37.53
N LEU A 18 7.50 6.33 -37.64
CA LEU A 18 6.12 6.52 -37.21
C LEU A 18 6.10 6.50 -35.68
N VAL A 19 6.14 7.67 -35.05
CA VAL A 19 5.89 7.81 -33.61
C VAL A 19 4.39 7.66 -33.39
N VAL A 20 3.95 6.45 -33.05
CA VAL A 20 2.59 6.22 -32.55
C VAL A 20 2.55 6.72 -31.11
N VAL A 21 2.16 7.97 -30.93
CA VAL A 21 1.81 8.50 -29.61
C VAL A 21 0.48 7.88 -29.20
N VAL A 22 0.53 6.74 -28.53
CA VAL A 22 -0.64 6.19 -27.84
C VAL A 22 -0.91 7.11 -26.66
N PHE A 23 -1.84 8.04 -26.84
CA PHE A 23 -2.47 8.72 -25.73
C PHE A 23 -3.25 7.67 -24.94
N PHE A 24 -2.62 7.09 -23.92
CA PHE A 24 -3.39 6.51 -22.83
C PHE A 24 -4.20 7.67 -22.26
N SER A 25 -5.47 7.72 -22.63
CA SER A 25 -6.47 8.51 -21.93
C SER A 25 -6.37 8.09 -20.48
N ASN A 26 -5.63 8.87 -19.69
CA ASN A 26 -5.57 8.73 -18.26
C ASN A 26 -7.01 9.00 -17.82
N PRO A 27 -7.80 7.98 -17.41
CA PRO A 27 -9.15 8.25 -16.97
C PRO A 27 -8.97 9.23 -15.83
N ALA A 28 -9.51 10.44 -16.01
CA ALA A 28 -9.48 11.48 -14.99
C ALA A 28 -9.80 10.79 -13.68
N VAL A 29 -8.83 10.79 -12.77
CA VAL A 29 -8.97 10.14 -11.46
C VAL A 29 -10.18 10.81 -10.85
N ALA A 30 -11.32 10.12 -10.87
CA ALA A 30 -12.55 10.64 -10.32
C ALA A 30 -12.21 11.19 -8.94
N ALA A 31 -12.58 12.46 -8.69
CA ALA A 31 -12.17 13.17 -7.49
C ALA A 31 -12.26 12.23 -6.30
N GLU A 32 -11.11 11.95 -5.69
CA GLU A 32 -11.02 10.82 -4.78
C GLU A 32 -11.82 11.13 -3.51
N GLN A 33 -13.03 10.58 -3.46
CA GLN A 33 -13.94 10.76 -2.35
C GLN A 33 -13.49 9.88 -1.18
N TRP A 34 -13.54 10.43 0.02
CA TRP A 34 -13.19 9.72 1.25
C TRP A 34 -14.43 9.50 2.10
N ARG A 35 -14.58 8.30 2.64
CA ARG A 35 -15.64 7.93 3.58
C ARG A 35 -15.05 7.76 4.97
N LYS A 36 -15.86 8.00 5.99
CA LYS A 36 -15.49 7.80 7.39
C LYS A 36 -15.96 6.42 7.85
N PHE A 37 -15.11 5.70 8.57
CA PHE A 37 -15.45 4.49 9.31
C PHE A 37 -15.22 4.75 10.80
N LYS A 38 -16.18 4.35 11.64
CA LYS A 38 -16.13 4.47 13.09
C LYS A 38 -16.25 3.07 13.69
N ALA A 39 -15.21 2.67 14.42
CA ALA A 39 -15.23 1.53 15.34
C ALA A 39 -15.44 2.07 16.78
N ASP A 40 -15.54 1.17 17.74
CA ASP A 40 -15.75 1.53 19.14
C ASP A 40 -14.61 2.42 19.68
N GLU A 41 -13.38 2.12 19.29
CA GLU A 41 -12.20 2.79 19.85
C GLU A 41 -11.54 3.79 18.91
N TYR A 42 -11.88 3.78 17.62
CA TYR A 42 -11.20 4.62 16.64
C TYR A 42 -12.09 5.03 15.46
N ILE A 43 -11.66 6.09 14.79
CA ILE A 43 -12.21 6.58 13.53
C ILE A 43 -11.10 6.63 12.50
N VAL A 44 -11.39 6.23 11.26
CA VAL A 44 -10.49 6.40 10.10
C VAL A 44 -11.28 6.86 8.89
N ASN A 45 -10.64 7.61 8.01
CA ASN A 45 -11.14 7.87 6.67
C ASN A 45 -10.52 6.88 5.69
N TYR A 46 -11.28 6.41 4.71
CA TYR A 46 -10.84 5.47 3.67
C TYR A 46 -11.38 5.88 2.28
N PRO A 47 -10.76 5.45 1.17
CA PRO A 47 -11.24 5.79 -0.18
C PRO A 47 -12.63 5.18 -0.45
N ALA A 48 -13.56 5.96 -1.00
CA ALA A 48 -14.98 5.61 -1.11
C ALA A 48 -15.27 4.33 -1.92
N GLY A 49 -14.37 3.97 -2.84
CA GLY A 49 -14.48 2.76 -3.67
C GLY A 49 -13.99 1.47 -2.98
N PHE A 50 -13.54 1.54 -1.73
CA PHE A 50 -13.07 0.36 -1.00
C PHE A 50 -14.25 -0.35 -0.32
N THR A 51 -14.18 -1.67 -0.27
CA THR A 51 -15.09 -2.50 0.53
C THR A 51 -14.55 -2.63 1.94
N VAL A 52 -15.42 -2.59 2.94
CA VAL A 52 -15.03 -2.66 4.35
C VAL A 52 -15.47 -4.00 4.95
N ARG A 53 -14.58 -4.64 5.69
CA ARG A 53 -14.87 -5.82 6.51
C ARG A 53 -14.32 -5.59 7.91
N HIS A 54 -15.20 -5.57 8.90
CA HIS A 54 -14.85 -5.37 10.31
C HIS A 54 -14.99 -6.69 11.07
N THR A 55 -13.99 -7.02 11.90
CA THR A 55 -13.94 -8.21 12.76
C THR A 55 -13.40 -7.81 14.14
N PRO A 56 -13.52 -8.68 15.16
CA PRO A 56 -12.88 -8.45 16.46
C PRO A 56 -11.36 -8.25 16.36
N ASP A 57 -10.73 -8.80 15.33
CA ASP A 57 -9.29 -8.67 15.10
C ASP A 57 -8.90 -7.36 14.39
N GLY A 58 -9.85 -6.60 13.85
CA GLY A 58 -9.58 -5.31 13.20
C GLY A 58 -10.49 -5.03 12.00
N THR A 59 -10.17 -3.97 11.25
CA THR A 59 -10.91 -3.56 10.06
C THR A 59 -10.04 -3.61 8.82
N TYR A 60 -10.60 -4.20 7.77
CA TYR A 60 -9.96 -4.39 6.47
C TYR A 60 -10.70 -3.55 5.43
N PHE A 61 -9.94 -2.84 4.60
CA PHE A 61 -10.45 -2.01 3.52
C PHE A 61 -9.82 -2.48 2.21
N THR A 62 -10.60 -3.17 1.37
CA THR A 62 -10.10 -3.77 0.13
C THR A 62 -10.40 -2.87 -1.06
N SER A 63 -9.41 -2.60 -1.91
CA SER A 63 -9.60 -1.83 -3.14
C SER A 63 -10.59 -2.51 -4.09
N ARG A 64 -11.26 -1.71 -4.94
CA ARG A 64 -12.21 -2.22 -5.95
C ARG A 64 -11.58 -3.24 -6.90
N ASP A 65 -10.31 -3.03 -7.27
CA ASP A 65 -9.53 -3.93 -8.13
C ASP A 65 -8.94 -5.14 -7.37
N LYS A 66 -9.15 -5.23 -6.05
CA LYS A 66 -8.68 -6.31 -5.17
C LYS A 66 -7.16 -6.51 -5.23
N THR A 67 -6.40 -5.46 -5.54
CA THR A 67 -4.94 -5.49 -5.59
C THR A 67 -4.30 -5.00 -4.30
N VAL A 68 -5.05 -4.28 -3.46
CA VAL A 68 -4.61 -3.78 -2.16
C VAL A 68 -5.68 -4.00 -1.10
N GLU A 69 -5.24 -4.19 0.14
CA GLU A 69 -6.08 -4.16 1.33
C GLU A 69 -5.36 -3.35 2.43
N PHE A 70 -6.03 -2.35 2.97
CA PHE A 70 -5.57 -1.64 4.16
C PHE A 70 -6.14 -2.30 5.41
N TYR A 71 -5.42 -2.19 6.51
CA TYR A 71 -5.78 -2.78 7.78
C TYR A 71 -5.56 -1.78 8.91
N VAL A 72 -6.46 -1.79 9.88
CA VAL A 72 -6.31 -1.06 11.15
C VAL A 72 -6.90 -1.86 12.31
N TYR A 73 -6.20 -1.85 13.42
CA TYR A 73 -6.67 -2.33 14.72
C TYR A 73 -6.23 -1.34 15.78
N SER A 74 -7.05 -1.20 16.83
CA SER A 74 -6.74 -0.35 17.98
C SER A 74 -7.34 -0.92 19.26
N ALA A 75 -6.61 -0.76 20.37
CA ALA A 75 -6.98 -1.19 21.72
C ALA A 75 -6.57 -0.13 22.78
N TRP A 76 -7.48 0.25 23.69
CA TRP A 76 -7.19 1.03 24.90
C TRP A 76 -6.98 0.15 26.13
N MET A 77 -5.91 0.36 26.89
CA MET A 77 -5.64 -0.32 28.17
C MET A 77 -5.74 -1.85 28.12
N GLY A 78 -5.10 -2.46 27.13
CA GLY A 78 -4.82 -3.89 27.15
C GLY A 78 -5.71 -4.70 26.22
N ARG A 79 -5.11 -5.04 25.08
CA ARG A 79 -5.13 -6.39 24.54
C ARG A 79 -3.83 -6.56 23.74
N LEU A 80 -2.72 -6.79 24.44
CA LEU A 80 -1.50 -7.31 23.82
C LEU A 80 -0.83 -8.24 24.83
N ALA A 81 -0.70 -9.53 24.49
CA ALA A 81 0.28 -10.38 25.17
C ALA A 81 0.67 -11.67 24.41
N GLU A 82 -0.20 -12.31 23.64
CA GLU A 82 0.20 -13.58 22.96
C GLU A 82 -0.11 -13.61 21.45
N ASP A 83 -1.11 -12.84 21.01
CA ASP A 83 -1.58 -12.84 19.63
C ASP A 83 -1.29 -11.50 18.96
N TYR A 84 -0.10 -11.35 18.34
CA TYR A 84 0.15 -10.23 17.43
C TYR A 84 -1.00 -10.17 16.40
N PRO A 85 -1.70 -9.03 16.22
CA PRO A 85 -2.83 -8.96 15.29
C PRO A 85 -2.43 -9.24 13.84
N TYR A 86 -1.13 -9.24 13.54
CA TYR A 86 -0.57 -9.61 12.24
C TYR A 86 0.11 -10.99 12.21
N LYS A 87 -0.35 -11.97 13.01
CA LYS A 87 0.15 -13.37 12.99
C LYS A 87 0.49 -13.84 11.58
N VAL A 88 1.68 -14.40 11.43
CA VAL A 88 2.08 -15.10 10.20
C VAL A 88 1.14 -16.29 10.02
N GLN A 89 0.52 -16.39 8.85
CA GLN A 89 -0.38 -17.49 8.51
C GLN A 89 0.42 -18.70 8.00
N PRO A 90 -0.14 -19.92 8.00
CA PRO A 90 0.60 -21.13 7.58
C PRO A 90 1.23 -21.08 6.18
N ARG A 91 0.77 -20.19 5.30
CA ARG A 91 1.27 -20.01 3.92
C ARG A 91 2.06 -18.71 3.74
N GLU A 92 2.61 -18.19 4.80
CA GLU A 92 3.38 -16.95 4.79
C GLU A 92 4.71 -17.12 5.50
N THR A 93 5.64 -16.23 5.17
CA THR A 93 6.94 -16.14 5.83
C THR A 93 7.23 -14.68 6.16
N THR A 94 7.73 -14.43 7.36
CA THR A 94 8.28 -13.12 7.73
C THR A 94 9.61 -12.92 7.02
N ILE A 95 9.68 -11.87 6.19
CA ILE A 95 10.90 -11.54 5.44
C ILE A 95 11.73 -10.46 6.14
N LYS A 96 11.12 -9.67 7.03
CA LYS A 96 11.82 -8.67 7.83
C LYS A 96 11.01 -8.29 9.07
N LEU A 97 11.70 -8.20 10.21
CA LEU A 97 11.23 -7.53 11.42
C LEU A 97 12.21 -6.39 11.73
N SER A 98 11.71 -5.25 12.18
CA SER A 98 12.56 -4.15 12.66
C SER A 98 11.84 -3.35 13.72
N HIS A 99 12.59 -2.76 14.64
CA HIS A 99 12.06 -2.01 15.76
C HIS A 99 12.67 -0.61 15.84
N ASP A 100 11.85 0.41 16.07
CA ASP A 100 12.22 1.80 16.35
C ASP A 100 11.81 2.09 17.80
N TRP A 101 12.68 1.75 18.75
CA TRP A 101 12.40 1.82 20.19
C TRP A 101 12.16 3.26 20.64
N ALA A 102 12.85 4.21 20.02
CA ALA A 102 12.70 5.63 20.31
C ALA A 102 11.29 6.16 19.99
N ARG A 103 10.57 5.51 19.06
CA ARG A 103 9.20 5.87 18.67
C ARG A 103 8.15 4.84 19.07
N GLY A 104 8.53 3.78 19.79
CA GLY A 104 7.64 2.68 20.17
C GLY A 104 7.00 1.99 18.95
N ARG A 105 7.77 1.77 17.87
CA ARG A 105 7.25 1.17 16.63
C ARG A 105 7.91 -0.15 16.30
N GLU A 106 7.11 -1.14 15.95
CA GLU A 106 7.58 -2.39 15.37
C GLU A 106 7.05 -2.51 13.94
N TYR A 107 7.91 -2.96 13.02
CA TYR A 107 7.56 -3.16 11.62
C TYR A 107 7.72 -4.64 11.28
N ALA A 108 6.69 -5.20 10.63
CA ALA A 108 6.71 -6.56 10.13
C ALA A 108 6.43 -6.57 8.62
N PHE A 109 7.30 -7.25 7.88
CA PHE A 109 7.16 -7.50 6.45
C PHE A 109 6.98 -8.99 6.26
N ILE A 110 5.86 -9.35 5.65
CA ILE A 110 5.44 -10.74 5.48
C ILE A 110 5.14 -10.96 4.00
N ARG A 111 5.57 -12.10 3.47
CA ARG A 111 5.33 -12.50 2.08
C ARG A 111 4.56 -13.82 2.06
N ALA A 112 3.62 -13.94 1.14
CA ALA A 112 3.00 -15.22 0.83
C ALA A 112 4.03 -16.19 0.23
N ASN A 113 4.02 -17.46 0.63
CA ASN A 113 4.99 -18.45 0.15
C ASN A 113 4.88 -18.72 -1.36
N ASP A 114 3.69 -18.48 -1.93
CA ASP A 114 3.42 -18.54 -3.38
C ASP A 114 3.76 -17.24 -4.12
N GLY A 115 4.25 -16.22 -3.42
CA GLY A 115 4.60 -14.91 -3.99
C GLY A 115 3.42 -14.03 -4.39
N THR A 116 2.17 -14.43 -4.11
CA THR A 116 0.97 -13.74 -4.61
C THR A 116 0.71 -12.38 -3.95
N TYR A 117 1.31 -12.13 -2.78
CA TYR A 117 1.26 -10.83 -2.13
C TYR A 117 2.40 -10.63 -1.13
N LEU A 118 2.59 -9.36 -0.78
CA LEU A 118 3.30 -8.92 0.41
C LEU A 118 2.33 -8.18 1.32
N ARG A 119 2.56 -8.24 2.63
CA ARG A 119 1.89 -7.38 3.59
C ARG A 119 2.89 -6.79 4.58
N GLN A 120 2.66 -5.52 4.90
CA GLN A 120 3.50 -4.76 5.82
C GLN A 120 2.62 -4.28 6.96
N TYR A 121 3.13 -4.36 8.18
CA TYR A 121 2.49 -3.84 9.37
C TYR A 121 3.40 -2.89 10.11
N VAL A 122 2.79 -1.92 10.77
CA VAL A 122 3.42 -1.14 11.83
C VAL A 122 2.56 -1.24 13.09
N ASP A 123 3.13 -1.81 14.15
CA ASP A 123 2.63 -1.71 15.52
C ASP A 123 3.15 -0.39 16.10
N VAL A 124 2.26 0.42 16.67
CA VAL A 124 2.60 1.66 17.36
C VAL A 124 2.04 1.58 18.76
N ARG A 125 2.94 1.66 19.74
CA ARG A 125 2.60 1.63 21.17
C ARG A 125 2.90 2.97 21.79
N ASP A 126 1.86 3.61 22.30
CA ASP A 126 1.93 4.96 22.86
C ASP A 126 1.14 5.01 24.18
N GLY A 127 1.86 4.83 25.29
CA GLY A 127 1.28 4.70 26.61
C GLY A 127 0.26 3.55 26.69
N ARG A 128 -1.03 3.90 26.80
CA ARG A 128 -2.16 2.97 26.90
C ARG A 128 -2.87 2.71 25.57
N CYS A 129 -2.44 3.38 24.50
CA CYS A 129 -2.98 3.26 23.15
C CYS A 129 -2.10 2.31 22.34
N PHE A 130 -2.71 1.20 21.90
CA PHE A 130 -2.08 0.24 21.01
C PHE A 130 -2.78 0.30 19.67
N ARG A 131 -2.03 0.47 18.59
CA ARG A 131 -2.60 0.52 17.24
C ARG A 131 -1.71 -0.17 16.23
N VAL A 132 -2.34 -0.89 15.31
CA VAL A 132 -1.65 -1.57 14.22
C VAL A 132 -2.23 -1.11 12.91
N PHE A 133 -1.36 -0.69 12.00
CA PHE A 133 -1.73 -0.37 10.62
C PHE A 133 -1.09 -1.37 9.67
N GLY A 134 -1.81 -1.78 8.64
CA GLY A 134 -1.28 -2.70 7.64
C GLY A 134 -1.65 -2.35 6.21
N ILE A 135 -0.78 -2.74 5.29
CA ILE A 135 -1.04 -2.72 3.84
C ILE A 135 -0.63 -4.06 3.24
N LYS A 136 -1.59 -4.75 2.62
CA LYS A 136 -1.38 -5.97 1.82
C LYS A 136 -1.53 -5.62 0.35
N TYR A 137 -0.59 -6.06 -0.50
CA TYR A 137 -0.57 -5.72 -1.93
C TYR A 137 -0.04 -6.87 -2.78
N LYS A 138 -0.58 -7.01 -3.99
CA LYS A 138 -0.21 -8.10 -4.92
C LYS A 138 1.05 -7.84 -5.74
N SER A 139 1.44 -6.58 -5.91
CA SER A 139 2.61 -6.19 -6.71
C SER A 139 3.17 -4.84 -6.31
N GLU A 140 4.41 -4.56 -6.72
CA GLU A 140 5.04 -3.24 -6.50
C GLU A 140 4.26 -2.12 -7.18
N ALA A 141 3.68 -2.37 -8.35
CA ALA A 141 2.83 -1.40 -9.04
C ALA A 141 1.57 -1.06 -8.23
N ALA A 142 0.92 -2.08 -7.65
CA ALA A 142 -0.22 -1.87 -6.74
C ALA A 142 0.21 -1.07 -5.50
N TYR A 143 1.35 -1.43 -4.90
CA TYR A 143 1.90 -0.69 -3.76
C TYR A 143 2.12 0.79 -4.11
N LYS A 144 2.85 1.08 -5.19
CA LYS A 144 3.13 2.46 -5.64
C LYS A 144 1.84 3.25 -5.90
N LYS A 145 0.85 2.63 -6.56
CA LYS A 145 -0.45 3.24 -6.85
C LYS A 145 -1.21 3.63 -5.57
N TYR A 146 -1.24 2.74 -4.57
CA TYR A 146 -2.08 2.90 -3.39
C TYR A 146 -1.36 3.49 -2.16
N LYS A 147 -0.03 3.55 -2.15
CA LYS A 147 0.76 4.06 -1.02
C LYS A 147 0.38 5.49 -0.60
N PRO A 148 0.18 6.47 -1.51
CA PRO A 148 -0.26 7.80 -1.11
C PRO A 148 -1.61 7.79 -0.37
N LEU A 149 -2.51 6.87 -0.76
CA LEU A 149 -3.83 6.71 -0.14
C LEU A 149 -3.69 6.05 1.22
N TYR A 150 -2.85 5.02 1.33
CA TYR A 150 -2.54 4.38 2.60
C TYR A 150 -1.96 5.38 3.61
N ASP A 151 -1.08 6.29 3.17
CA ASP A 151 -0.51 7.32 4.04
C ASP A 151 -1.57 8.30 4.55
N LYS A 152 -2.54 8.67 3.69
CA LYS A 152 -3.68 9.51 4.09
C LYS A 152 -4.64 8.77 5.01
N PHE A 153 -4.87 7.47 4.78
CA PHE A 153 -5.65 6.58 5.65
C PHE A 153 -5.05 6.54 7.07
N ILE A 154 -3.75 6.26 7.22
CA ILE A 154 -3.10 6.25 8.55
C ILE A 154 -3.19 7.62 9.22
N ARG A 155 -2.91 8.72 8.50
CA ARG A 155 -2.98 10.08 9.06
C ARG A 155 -4.39 10.48 9.51
N SER A 156 -5.42 9.85 8.98
CA SER A 156 -6.81 10.13 9.34
C SER A 156 -7.28 9.44 10.61
N PHE A 157 -6.45 8.53 11.15
CA PHE A 157 -6.76 7.79 12.36
C PHE A 157 -6.99 8.76 13.54
N LYS A 158 -8.09 8.53 14.26
CA LYS A 158 -8.41 9.22 15.50
C LYS A 158 -8.76 8.21 16.59
N SER A 159 -8.08 8.39 17.74
CA SER A 159 -8.27 7.80 19.08
C SER A 159 -7.81 6.35 19.34
N CYS A 160 -7.09 6.18 20.46
CA CYS A 160 -7.63 5.42 21.59
C CYS A 160 -7.55 6.32 22.82
N GLY A 161 -8.70 6.75 23.34
CA GLY A 161 -8.87 7.39 24.65
C GLY A 161 -8.73 8.92 24.71
N GLY A 162 -9.67 9.66 24.10
CA GLY A 162 -9.87 11.13 24.22
C GLY A 162 -8.72 11.96 23.62
N ASP A 163 -8.91 12.77 22.58
CA ASP A 163 -9.82 13.91 22.58
C ASP A 163 -10.69 13.92 21.31
N ASP A 164 -12.02 13.92 21.50
CA ASP A 164 -12.86 14.69 20.58
C ASP A 164 -12.72 16.16 21.02
N PRO A 165 -12.42 17.10 20.11
CA PRO A 165 -12.42 18.53 20.45
C PRO A 165 -13.80 19.02 20.89
#